data_AF-A0A2V7Y8U9-F1
#
_entry.id   AF-A0A2V7Y8U9-F1
#
_cell.length_a   1.000
_cell.length_b   1.000
_cell.length_c   1.000
_cell.angle_alpha   90.00
_cell.angle_beta   90.00
_cell.angle_gamma   90.00
#
_symmetry.space_group_name_H-M   'P 1'
#
loop_
_entity.id
_entity.type
_entity.pdbx_description
1 polymer ?
#
loop_
_entity_poly.entity_id
_entity_poly.type
_entity_poly.pdbx_seq_one_letter_code
_entity_poly.pdbx_strand_id
1 'polypeptide(L)' 'MVRDLVGTDHMVMGSDYPHLLGSIDRAVSSIEGLHVPEAEKRRIFSGTALGILNNVAAA' A
#
# COMPACT_ATOMS: atom_id res chain seq x y z
N MET A 1 -1.07 12.38 10.12
CA MET A 1 -1.54 10.98 9.88
C MET A 1 -0.38 10.02 10.09
N VAL A 2 -0.65 8.71 10.24
CA VAL A 2 0.42 7.67 10.40
C VAL A 2 1.50 7.80 9.32
N ARG A 3 1.10 8.08 8.07
CA ARG A 3 2.01 8.37 6.95
C ARG A 3 3.07 9.43 7.26
N ASP A 4 2.72 10.52 7.93
CA ASP A 4 3.65 11.62 8.21
C ASP A 4 4.71 11.24 9.26
N LEU A 5 4.46 10.17 10.03
CA LEU A 5 5.39 9.64 11.03
C LEU A 5 6.32 8.59 10.43
N VAL A 6 5.80 7.69 9.58
CA VAL A 6 6.56 6.54 9.05
C VAL A 6 7.11 6.75 7.64
N GLY A 7 6.53 7.67 6.88
CA GLY A 7 6.83 7.87 5.45
C GLY A 7 6.23 6.77 4.56
N THR A 8 6.03 7.11 3.29
CA THR A 8 5.43 6.18 2.31
C THR A 8 6.30 4.96 2.00
N ASP A 9 7.61 5.08 2.17
CA ASP A 9 8.57 3.98 2.01
C ASP A 9 8.49 2.90 3.10
N HIS A 10 7.69 3.13 4.14
CA HIS A 10 7.43 2.16 5.22
C HIS A 10 5.97 1.75 5.29
N MET A 11 5.18 2.05 4.25
CA MET A 11 3.78 1.68 4.14
C MET A 11 3.56 0.74 2.95
N VAL A 12 2.73 -0.28 3.17
CA VAL A 12 2.30 -1.24 2.15
C VAL A 12 0.78 -1.39 2.21
N MET A 13 0.13 -1.41 1.06
CA MET A 13 -1.29 -1.77 0.97
C MET A 13 -1.45 -3.26 1.26
N GLY A 14 -2.29 -3.60 2.23
CA GLY A 14 -2.67 -4.97 2.53
C GLY A 14 -4.18 -5.07 2.70
N SER A 15 -4.82 -6.00 1.99
CA SER A 15 -6.27 -6.20 2.06
C SER A 15 -6.71 -7.11 3.19
N ASP A 16 -5.80 -7.94 3.72
CA ASP A 16 -6.09 -9.02 4.67
C ASP A 16 -7.16 -10.02 4.18
N TYR A 17 -7.44 -10.09 2.87
CA TYR A 17 -8.38 -11.06 2.29
C TYR A 17 -7.80 -12.48 2.30
N PRO A 18 -8.58 -13.54 2.60
CA PRO A 18 -10.02 -13.59 2.85
C PRO A 18 -10.42 -13.55 4.35
N HIS A 19 -9.63 -12.93 5.22
CA HIS A 19 -9.96 -12.88 6.64
C HIS A 19 -11.24 -12.06 6.91
N LEU A 20 -11.85 -12.27 8.07
CA LEU A 20 -13.18 -11.72 8.43
C LEU A 20 -13.30 -10.20 8.26
N LEU A 21 -12.22 -9.46 8.56
CA LEU A 21 -12.18 -8.00 8.42
C LEU A 21 -11.51 -7.54 7.12
N GLY A 22 -10.93 -8.47 6.37
CA GLY A 22 -10.23 -8.20 5.12
C GLY A 22 -11.19 -7.90 3.97
N SER A 23 -10.84 -6.91 3.16
CA SER A 23 -11.63 -6.52 1.99
C SER A 23 -10.73 -5.84 0.96
N ILE A 24 -10.69 -6.41 -0.24
CA ILE A 24 -9.92 -5.86 -1.36
C ILE A 24 -10.45 -4.48 -1.73
N ASP A 25 -11.76 -4.35 -1.95
CA ASP A 25 -12.39 -3.08 -2.38
C ASP A 25 -12.15 -1.96 -1.37
N ARG A 26 -12.31 -2.24 -0.07
CA ARG A 26 -12.04 -1.25 0.99
C ARG A 26 -10.57 -0.88 1.06
N ALA A 27 -9.67 -1.84 0.92
CA ALA A 27 -8.24 -1.58 0.97
C ALA A 27 -7.80 -0.69 -0.21
N VAL A 28 -8.29 -0.98 -1.43
CA VAL A 28 -7.97 -0.19 -2.64
C VAL A 28 -8.53 1.22 -2.49
N SER A 29 -9.83 1.36 -2.23
CA SER A 29 -10.49 2.66 -2.10
C SER A 29 -9.90 3.53 -0.97
N SER A 30 -9.42 2.92 0.12
CA SER A 30 -8.77 3.65 1.22
C SER A 30 -7.48 4.34 0.78
N ILE A 31 -6.70 3.72 -0.12
CA ILE A 31 -5.48 4.32 -0.67
C ILE A 31 -5.82 5.33 -1.77
N GLU A 32 -6.79 5.03 -2.64
CA GLU A 32 -7.23 5.94 -3.70
C GLU A 32 -7.78 7.27 -3.16
N GLY A 33 -8.52 7.22 -2.05
CA GLY A 33 -9.09 8.38 -1.36
C GLY A 33 -8.08 9.27 -0.61
N LEU A 34 -6.80 8.88 -0.56
CA LEU A 34 -5.76 9.73 0.04
C LEU A 34 -5.51 10.96 -0.84
N HIS A 35 -5.53 12.13 -0.21
CA HIS A 35 -5.19 13.41 -0.84
C HIS A 35 -3.67 13.60 -0.83
N VAL A 36 -2.98 12.78 -1.63
CA VAL A 36 -1.50 12.77 -1.79
C VAL A 36 -1.13 12.65 -3.27
N PRO A 37 0.12 12.99 -3.64
CA PRO A 37 0.63 12.73 -4.97
C PRO A 37 0.44 11.27 -5.41
N GLU A 38 0.12 11.06 -6.69
CA GLU A 38 -0.03 9.72 -7.27
C GLU A 38 1.23 8.86 -7.15
N ALA A 39 2.41 9.49 -7.10
CA ALA A 39 3.66 8.80 -6.85
C ALA A 39 3.70 8.13 -5.46
N GLU A 40 3.13 8.78 -4.44
CA GLU A 40 3.02 8.22 -3.10
C GLU A 40 2.04 7.05 -3.05
N LYS A 41 0.89 7.16 -3.74
CA LYS A 41 -0.06 6.04 -3.86
C LYS A 41 0.59 4.83 -4.51
N ARG A 42 1.31 5.03 -5.63
CA ARG A 42 2.07 3.95 -6.30
C ARG A 42 3.11 3.32 -5.38
N ARG A 43 3.76 4.14 -4.55
CA ARG A 43 4.73 3.65 -3.56
C ARG A 43 4.07 2.71 -2.55
N ILE A 44 2.90 3.09 -2.01
CA ILE A 44 2.14 2.29 -1.06
C ILE A 44 1.54 1.03 -1.70
N PHE A 45 1.03 1.11 -2.93
CA PHE A 45 0.39 -0.02 -3.61
C PHE A 45 1.36 -1.17 -3.91
N SER A 46 2.58 -0.88 -4.37
CA SER A 46 3.53 -1.93 -4.76
C SER A 46 4.99 -1.57 -4.56
N GLY A 47 5.36 -0.29 -4.70
CA GLY A 47 6.77 0.12 -4.67
C GLY A 47 7.51 -0.28 -3.39
N THR A 48 6.89 -0.07 -2.23
CA THR A 48 7.47 -0.47 -0.94
C THR A 48 7.53 -1.99 -0.81
N ALA A 49 6.47 -2.70 -1.21
CA ALA A 49 6.43 -4.16 -1.17
C ALA A 49 7.53 -4.79 -2.04
N LEU A 50 7.79 -4.27 -3.24
CA LEU A 50 8.87 -4.74 -4.12
C LEU A 50 10.26 -4.52 -3.52
N GLY A 51 10.45 -3.44 -2.75
CA GLY A 51 11.71 -3.21 -2.02
C GLY A 51 11.95 -4.23 -0.90
N ILE A 52 10.89 -4.71 -0.26
CA ILE A 52 10.94 -5.73 0.80
C ILE A 52 11.04 -7.14 0.20
N LEU A 53 10.19 -7.43 -0.78
CA LEU A 53 10.08 -8.69 -1.49
C LEU A 53 11.01 -8.70 -2.72
N ASN A 54 12.28 -8.35 -2.50
CA ASN A 54 13.29 -8.19 -3.56
C ASN A 54 13.74 -9.51 -4.21
N ASN A 55 13.03 -10.60 -3.90
CA ASN A 55 13.14 -11.91 -4.54
C ASN A 55 12.04 -12.14 -5.59
N VAL A 56 11.11 -11.19 -5.76
CA VAL A 56 10.06 -11.24 -6.78
C VAL A 56 10.53 -10.46 -8.00
N ALA A 57 10.53 -11.11 -9.17
CA ALA A 57 10.83 -10.42 -10.42
C ALA A 57 9.80 -9.31 -10.65
N ALA A 58 10.25 -8.13 -11.09
CA ALA A 58 9.34 -7.08 -11.53
C ALA A 58 8.46 -7.66 -12.66
N ALA A 59 7.15 -7.71 -12.41
CA ALA A 59 6.14 -8.16 -13.37
C ALA A 59 5.95 -7.15 -14.50
#